data_AF-A0AAE8MSR8-F1
#
_entry.id   AF-A0AAE8MSR8-F1
#
_cell.length_a   1.000
_cell.length_b   1.000
_cell.length_c   1.000
_cell.angle_alpha   90.00
_cell.angle_beta   90.00
_cell.angle_gamma   90.00
#
_symmetry.space_group_name_H-M   'P 1'
#
loop_
_entity.id
_entity.type
_entity.pdbx_description
1 polymer ?
#
loop_
_entity_poly.entity_id
_entity_poly.type
_entity_poly.pdbx_seq_one_letter_code
_entity_poly.pdbx_strand_id
1 'polypeptide(L)'
;MSEDASPLASLSLTHVYYDPTDPVSLLCAYLSLLPQALMIVYATLLLSTREVEVLLLFTGQLACEAANFILKRVIKEARPPHLPGTRGYGMPSSHAQFVAFWSLSVGLFMLVRHGSSARVRSRVEGQKKGKDEDKGEGEAKAVVDGAKPWPLPARLLISLLALMVAGSVAASRIYLGYHTPRQVLAGLLAGTICAVGWFVLTSVARSWGLIDWLLTLPLARMVLLRDLIVDEDPCWAGWERWEWRKRDGGRKVAGSLTRAAEKMKIARGLMKLAGESLVAARERRVKAGNTVGEVVNEAREMMKTAGEMIEMAGEMIKTGEETISTGEKMRPTGEEMIQVGRDMIGTAEEVMEIAKGMIKTVDEQTSK
;
A
#
# COMPACT_ATOMS: atom_id res chain seq x y z
N MET A 1 37.91 50.83 22.57
CA MET A 1 36.60 50.17 22.63
C MET A 1 36.80 48.77 22.08
N SER A 2 36.97 47.80 22.97
CA SER A 2 37.06 46.38 22.65
C SER A 2 35.69 45.92 22.18
N GLU A 3 35.54 45.62 20.89
CA GLU A 3 34.34 44.92 20.42
C GLU A 3 34.39 43.49 20.97
N ASP A 4 33.43 43.18 21.85
CA ASP A 4 33.18 41.86 22.41
C ASP A 4 32.89 40.88 21.26
N ALA A 5 33.90 40.10 20.87
CA ALA A 5 33.70 38.97 19.97
C ALA A 5 33.00 37.85 20.76
N SER A 6 31.66 37.75 20.64
CA SER A 6 30.91 36.60 21.15
C SER A 6 31.55 35.30 20.67
N PRO A 7 31.80 34.31 21.55
CA PRO A 7 32.49 33.09 21.17
C PRO A 7 31.63 32.24 20.23
N LEU A 8 31.94 32.22 18.94
CA LEU A 8 31.24 31.39 17.95
C LEU A 8 31.63 29.91 18.09
N ALA A 9 30.65 29.03 18.18
CA ALA A 9 30.83 27.58 18.07
C ALA A 9 30.56 27.14 16.62
N SER A 10 31.30 26.16 16.11
CA SER A 10 31.03 25.57 14.79
C SER A 10 30.38 24.20 14.94
N LEU A 11 29.28 23.94 14.23
CA LEU A 11 28.72 22.59 14.16
C LEU A 11 29.70 21.66 13.42
N SER A 12 30.19 20.62 14.11
CA SER A 12 31.27 19.74 13.61
C SER A 12 30.97 19.04 12.29
N LEU A 13 29.69 18.83 11.96
CA LEU A 13 29.28 18.14 10.73
C LEU A 13 29.38 19.01 9.47
N THR A 14 29.24 20.34 9.58
CA THR A 14 29.09 21.24 8.42
C THR A 14 29.83 22.58 8.56
N HIS A 15 30.57 22.78 9.66
CA HIS A 15 31.29 24.02 9.96
C HIS A 15 30.41 25.27 9.88
N VAL A 16 29.16 25.18 10.36
CA VAL A 16 28.28 26.34 10.52
C VAL A 16 28.57 26.99 11.87
N TYR A 17 29.10 28.20 11.82
CA TYR A 17 29.28 29.06 12.99
C TYR A 17 27.95 29.59 13.51
N TYR A 18 27.77 29.54 14.83
CA TYR A 18 26.63 30.05 15.57
C TYR A 18 27.07 30.51 16.97
N ASP A 19 26.36 31.47 17.54
CA ASP A 19 26.52 31.85 18.95
C ASP A 19 25.87 30.80 19.86
N PRO A 20 26.62 30.11 20.75
CA PRO A 20 26.10 29.10 21.66
C PRO A 20 25.29 29.67 22.82
N THR A 21 25.39 30.98 23.08
CA THR A 21 24.64 31.67 24.14
C THR A 21 23.24 32.08 23.69
N ASP A 22 22.98 32.10 22.37
CA ASP A 22 21.68 32.40 21.78
C ASP A 22 20.99 31.13 21.22
N PRO A 23 19.84 30.71 21.80
CA PRO A 23 19.11 29.54 21.32
C PRO A 23 18.52 29.73 19.90
N VAL A 24 18.23 30.97 19.47
CA VAL A 24 17.71 31.25 18.13
C VAL A 24 18.80 31.04 17.09
N SER A 25 20.02 31.48 17.39
CA SER A 25 21.22 31.21 16.60
C SER A 25 21.49 29.70 16.45
N LEU A 26 21.38 28.92 17.53
CA LEU A 26 21.49 27.45 17.46
C LEU A 26 20.40 26.83 16.56
N LEU A 27 19.14 27.25 16.72
CA LEU A 27 18.04 26.80 15.85
C LEU A 27 18.31 27.14 14.38
N CYS A 28 18.79 28.35 14.10
CA CYS A 28 19.16 28.78 12.76
C CYS A 28 20.28 27.94 12.16
N ALA A 29 21.24 27.50 12.97
CA ALA A 29 22.30 26.58 12.55
C ALA A 29 21.72 25.23 12.12
N TYR A 30 20.79 24.66 12.89
CA TYR A 30 20.08 23.43 12.49
C TYR A 30 19.23 23.61 11.23
N LEU A 31 18.52 24.73 11.10
CA LEU A 31 17.74 25.04 9.89
C LEU A 31 18.63 25.08 8.64
N SER A 32 19.90 25.48 8.76
CA SER A 32 20.83 25.47 7.63
C SER A 32 21.22 24.07 7.14
N LEU A 33 21.00 23.02 7.93
CA LEU A 33 21.21 21.63 7.51
C LEU A 33 20.07 21.07 6.66
N LEU A 34 18.92 21.74 6.64
CA LEU A 34 17.72 21.23 5.97
C LEU A 34 17.92 20.94 4.47
N PRO A 35 18.60 21.77 3.66
CA PRO A 35 18.90 21.41 2.27
C PRO A 35 19.63 20.07 2.13
N GLN A 36 20.61 19.81 3.01
CA GLN A 36 21.36 18.56 3.00
C GLN A 36 20.48 17.37 3.42
N ALA A 37 19.66 17.56 4.46
CA ALA A 37 18.69 16.56 4.89
C ALA A 37 17.65 16.26 3.80
N LEU A 38 17.17 17.28 3.08
CA LEU A 38 16.23 17.14 1.98
C LEU A 38 16.82 16.35 0.80
N MET A 39 18.12 16.48 0.52
CA MET A 39 18.80 15.65 -0.47
C MET A 39 18.82 14.18 -0.08
N ILE A 40 19.03 13.88 1.22
CA ILE A 40 18.92 12.51 1.74
C ILE A 40 17.48 12.01 1.59
N VAL A 41 16.48 12.83 1.96
CA VAL A 41 15.07 12.48 1.80
C VAL A 41 14.73 12.18 0.34
N TYR A 42 15.20 12.98 -0.62
CA TYR A 42 14.99 12.69 -2.03
C TYR A 42 15.59 11.36 -2.46
N ALA A 43 16.84 11.08 -2.09
CA ALA A 43 17.48 9.80 -2.42
C ALA A 43 16.73 8.62 -1.79
N THR A 44 16.34 8.73 -0.52
CA THR A 44 15.55 7.70 0.17
C THR A 44 14.20 7.48 -0.49
N LEU A 45 13.46 8.55 -0.82
CA LEU A 45 12.17 8.45 -1.48
C LEU A 45 12.32 7.85 -2.88
N LEU A 46 13.33 8.27 -3.65
CA LEU A 46 13.58 7.72 -4.99
C LEU A 46 13.88 6.22 -4.93
N LEU A 47 14.72 5.76 -4.00
CA LEU A 47 15.08 4.35 -3.87
C LEU A 47 13.93 3.48 -3.33
N SER A 48 13.15 4.00 -2.39
CA SER A 48 12.06 3.26 -1.74
C SER A 48 10.78 3.23 -2.57
N THR A 49 10.43 4.36 -3.19
CA THR A 49 9.18 4.50 -3.94
C THR A 49 9.37 4.25 -5.43
N ARG A 50 10.54 4.57 -6.00
CA ARG A 50 10.84 4.46 -7.44
C ARG A 50 9.81 5.19 -8.31
N GLU A 51 9.30 6.30 -7.79
CA GLU A 51 8.36 7.17 -8.50
C GLU A 51 9.11 8.13 -9.43
N VAL A 52 8.71 8.19 -10.71
CA VAL A 52 9.29 9.10 -11.70
C VAL A 52 9.17 10.55 -11.24
N GLU A 53 8.05 10.93 -10.63
CA GLU A 53 7.87 12.29 -10.14
C GLU A 53 8.92 12.68 -9.10
N VAL A 54 9.31 11.76 -8.21
CA VAL A 54 10.39 11.99 -7.23
C VAL A 54 11.74 12.13 -7.94
N LEU A 55 12.00 11.31 -8.98
CA LEU A 55 13.20 11.43 -9.82
C LEU A 55 13.26 12.79 -10.52
N LEU A 56 12.14 13.25 -11.08
CA LEU A 56 12.02 14.55 -11.75
C LEU A 56 12.25 15.70 -10.77
N LEU A 57 11.72 15.62 -9.55
CA LEU A 57 11.97 16.61 -8.50
C LEU A 57 13.45 16.65 -8.09
N PHE A 58 14.05 15.49 -7.88
CA PHE A 58 15.47 15.38 -7.50
C PHE A 58 16.39 15.95 -8.59
N THR A 59 16.18 15.56 -9.85
CA THR A 59 16.95 16.07 -10.99
C THR A 59 16.73 17.57 -11.21
N GLY A 60 15.51 18.07 -11.00
CA GLY A 60 15.22 19.50 -11.01
C GLY A 60 15.93 20.27 -9.91
N GLN A 61 16.02 19.70 -8.70
CA GLN A 61 16.78 20.30 -7.60
C GLN A 61 18.27 20.39 -7.92
N LEU A 62 18.86 19.34 -8.52
CA LEU A 62 20.25 19.34 -8.99
C LEU A 62 20.48 20.38 -10.10
N ALA A 63 19.54 20.49 -11.06
CA ALA A 63 19.59 21.51 -12.11
C ALA A 63 19.50 22.94 -11.52
N CYS A 64 18.66 23.14 -10.50
CA CYS A 64 18.55 24.41 -9.80
C CYS A 64 19.86 24.77 -9.05
N GLU A 65 20.53 23.80 -8.42
CA GLU A 65 21.83 24.02 -7.79
C GLU A 65 22.92 24.32 -8.83
N ALA A 66 22.92 23.62 -9.96
CA ALA A 66 23.81 23.93 -11.09
C ALA A 66 23.59 25.36 -11.61
N ALA A 67 22.34 25.81 -11.71
CA ALA A 67 22.01 27.19 -12.05
C ALA A 67 22.53 28.18 -10.99
N ASN A 68 22.39 27.89 -9.69
CA ASN A 68 22.97 28.72 -8.62
C ASN A 68 24.49 28.84 -8.77
N PHE A 69 25.16 27.72 -9.02
CA PHE A 69 26.61 27.65 -9.19
C PHE A 69 27.10 28.50 -10.37
N ILE A 70 26.36 28.49 -11.48
CA ILE A 70 26.62 29.34 -12.66
C ILE A 70 26.36 30.81 -12.32
N LEU A 71 25.20 31.14 -11.74
CA LEU A 71 24.82 32.51 -11.39
C LEU A 71 25.85 33.16 -10.44
N LYS A 72 26.34 32.42 -9.44
CA LYS A 72 27.41 32.89 -8.55
C LYS A 72 28.69 33.25 -9.29
N ARG A 73 29.03 32.52 -10.36
CA ARG A 73 30.21 32.80 -11.19
C ARG A 73 30.01 33.96 -12.16
N VAL A 74 28.77 34.28 -12.50
CA VAL A 74 28.44 35.44 -13.33
C VAL A 74 28.38 36.71 -12.48
N ILE A 75 27.66 36.69 -11.36
CA ILE A 75 27.39 37.87 -10.53
C ILE A 75 28.59 38.22 -9.64
N LYS A 76 29.25 37.22 -9.06
CA LYS A 76 30.46 37.36 -8.23
C LYS A 76 30.36 38.35 -7.06
N GLU A 77 29.16 38.63 -6.56
CA GLU A 77 28.99 39.51 -5.39
C GLU A 77 29.58 38.86 -4.14
N ALA A 78 30.31 39.63 -3.34
CA ALA A 78 30.94 39.17 -2.10
C ALA A 78 29.92 38.88 -1.00
N ARG A 79 30.26 37.98 -0.08
CA ARG A 79 29.50 37.78 1.17
C ARG A 79 29.71 38.94 2.14
N PRO A 80 28.81 39.11 3.12
CA PRO A 80 29.04 40.05 4.21
C PRO A 80 30.35 39.77 4.97
N PRO A 81 31.13 40.80 5.35
CA PRO A 81 32.51 40.64 5.83
C PRO A 81 32.65 40.22 7.31
N HIS A 82 31.55 40.04 8.05
CA HIS A 82 31.56 39.93 9.51
C HIS A 82 31.83 38.52 10.06
N LEU A 83 31.89 37.48 9.23
CA LEU A 83 32.15 36.10 9.66
C LEU A 83 33.54 35.63 9.22
N PRO A 84 34.43 35.23 10.17
CA PRO A 84 35.72 34.64 9.84
C PRO A 84 35.56 33.41 8.92
N GLY A 85 36.28 33.37 7.81
CA GLY A 85 36.31 32.20 6.92
C GLY A 85 35.21 32.14 5.85
N THR A 86 34.29 33.10 5.76
CA THR A 86 33.27 33.17 4.69
C THR A 86 33.82 33.71 3.37
N ARG A 87 34.86 33.07 2.82
CA ARG A 87 35.41 33.40 1.49
C ARG A 87 34.52 32.83 0.38
N GLY A 88 34.12 33.66 -0.59
CA GLY A 88 33.41 33.24 -1.79
C GLY A 88 32.22 34.14 -2.18
N TYR A 89 31.53 33.76 -3.25
CA TYR A 89 30.40 34.54 -3.79
C TYR A 89 29.12 34.30 -2.96
N GLY A 90 28.45 35.40 -2.61
CA GLY A 90 27.25 35.45 -1.78
C GLY A 90 25.94 35.52 -2.55
N MET A 91 25.95 36.04 -3.78
CA MET A 91 24.75 36.19 -4.60
C MET A 91 24.69 35.19 -5.76
N PRO A 92 23.55 34.51 -5.98
CA PRO A 92 22.38 34.39 -5.10
C PRO A 92 22.62 33.39 -3.96
N SER A 93 21.89 33.53 -2.84
CA SER A 93 21.96 32.57 -1.73
C SER A 93 21.53 31.16 -2.17
N SER A 94 22.41 30.15 -2.03
CA SER A 94 22.09 28.76 -2.43
C SER A 94 21.03 28.14 -1.54
N HIS A 95 21.08 28.38 -0.23
CA HIS A 95 20.07 27.83 0.69
C HIS A 95 18.69 28.38 0.38
N ALA A 96 18.57 29.69 0.14
CA ALA A 96 17.30 30.32 -0.21
C ALA A 96 16.79 29.84 -1.57
N GLN A 97 17.66 29.75 -2.58
CA GLN A 97 17.30 29.22 -3.89
C GLN A 97 16.85 27.76 -3.82
N PHE A 98 17.55 26.92 -3.06
CA PHE A 98 17.22 25.51 -2.86
C PHE A 98 15.82 25.35 -2.27
N VAL A 99 15.54 26.01 -1.14
CA VAL A 99 14.25 25.84 -0.43
C VAL A 99 13.10 26.52 -1.15
N ALA A 100 13.34 27.60 -1.91
CA ALA A 100 12.33 28.18 -2.78
C ALA A 100 11.93 27.21 -3.90
N PHE A 101 12.93 26.59 -4.56
CA PHE A 101 12.64 25.56 -5.55
C PHE A 101 11.85 24.39 -4.95
N TRP A 102 12.32 23.86 -3.82
CA TRP A 102 11.70 22.72 -3.14
C TRP A 102 10.25 23.01 -2.74
N SER A 103 10.02 24.10 -2.00
CA SER A 103 8.70 24.43 -1.46
C SER A 103 7.69 24.76 -2.55
N LEU A 104 8.10 25.51 -3.58
CA LEU A 104 7.21 25.80 -4.70
C LEU A 104 6.92 24.55 -5.53
N SER A 105 7.90 23.66 -5.72
CA SER A 105 7.68 22.40 -6.42
C SER A 105 6.70 21.50 -5.68
N VAL A 106 6.81 21.41 -4.34
CA VAL A 106 5.82 20.71 -3.49
C VAL A 106 4.43 21.35 -3.64
N GLY A 107 4.34 22.68 -3.59
CA GLY A 107 3.08 23.40 -3.75
C GLY A 107 2.44 23.16 -5.12
N LEU A 108 3.20 23.30 -6.21
CA LEU A 108 2.73 23.05 -7.57
C LEU A 108 2.33 21.58 -7.77
N PHE A 109 3.08 20.64 -7.20
CA PHE A 109 2.70 19.23 -7.20
C PHE A 109 1.35 19.04 -6.50
N MET A 110 1.22 19.48 -5.24
CA MET A 110 0.02 19.26 -4.43
C MET A 110 -1.23 19.97 -4.98
N LEU A 111 -1.08 21.20 -5.48
CA LEU A 111 -2.21 22.05 -5.86
C LEU A 111 -2.60 21.93 -7.34
N VAL A 112 -1.65 21.57 -8.22
CA VAL A 112 -1.89 21.54 -9.67
C VAL A 112 -1.78 20.13 -10.23
N ARG A 113 -0.73 19.38 -9.89
CA ARG A 113 -0.44 18.09 -10.54
C ARG A 113 -1.18 16.92 -9.90
N HIS A 114 -1.27 16.90 -8.56
CA HIS A 114 -1.83 15.80 -7.78
C HIS A 114 -3.33 15.65 -8.04
N GLY A 115 -3.76 14.46 -8.46
CA GLY A 115 -5.17 14.13 -8.61
C GLY A 115 -5.91 15.03 -9.59
N SER A 116 -5.36 15.24 -10.79
CA SER A 116 -6.16 15.68 -11.92
C SER A 116 -7.22 14.61 -12.24
N SER A 117 -8.30 14.55 -11.45
CA SER A 117 -9.39 13.57 -11.56
C SER A 117 -10.00 13.52 -12.96
N ALA A 118 -9.86 14.60 -13.74
CA ALA A 118 -10.25 14.65 -15.16
C ALA A 118 -9.46 13.66 -16.04
N ARG A 119 -8.17 13.43 -15.76
CA ARG A 119 -7.31 12.51 -16.53
C ARG A 119 -7.67 11.05 -16.24
N VAL A 120 -7.77 10.68 -14.97
CA VAL A 120 -8.23 9.35 -14.54
C VAL A 120 -9.63 9.07 -15.10
N ARG A 121 -10.56 10.02 -14.99
CA ARG A 121 -11.93 9.90 -15.53
C ARG A 121 -11.95 9.73 -17.05
N SER A 122 -11.14 10.51 -17.79
CA SER A 122 -11.02 10.35 -19.25
C SER A 122 -10.41 9.01 -19.69
N ARG A 123 -9.47 8.45 -18.91
CA ARG A 123 -8.84 7.16 -19.18
C ARG A 123 -9.81 6.00 -18.94
N VAL A 124 -10.62 6.10 -17.88
CA VAL A 124 -11.69 5.14 -17.57
C VAL A 124 -12.82 5.21 -18.60
N GLU A 125 -13.24 6.41 -19.01
CA GLU A 125 -14.23 6.61 -20.07
C GLU A 125 -13.75 6.10 -21.44
N GLY A 126 -12.45 6.28 -21.76
CA GLY A 126 -11.84 5.72 -22.97
C GLY A 126 -11.76 4.19 -22.96
N GLN A 127 -11.57 3.57 -21.79
CA GLN A 127 -11.49 2.12 -21.63
C GLN A 127 -12.88 1.43 -21.67
N LYS A 128 -13.94 2.15 -21.26
CA LYS A 128 -15.35 1.72 -21.41
C LYS A 128 -15.78 1.51 -22.86
N LYS A 129 -15.12 2.16 -23.82
CA LYS A 129 -15.43 2.08 -25.26
C LYS A 129 -14.94 0.79 -25.95
N GLY A 130 -14.23 -0.10 -25.26
CA GLY A 130 -13.54 -1.25 -25.88
C GLY A 130 -13.83 -2.65 -25.30
N LYS A 131 -14.65 -2.79 -24.26
CA LYS A 131 -14.98 -4.09 -23.64
C LYS A 131 -16.41 -4.13 -23.11
N ASP A 132 -17.02 -5.32 -23.18
CA ASP A 132 -18.39 -5.66 -22.74
C ASP A 132 -18.81 -4.89 -21.48
N GLU A 133 -19.90 -4.12 -21.62
CA GLU A 133 -20.36 -3.10 -20.68
C GLU A 133 -20.63 -3.64 -19.26
N ASP A 134 -20.96 -4.93 -19.12
CA ASP A 134 -21.43 -5.51 -17.86
C ASP A 134 -20.31 -5.95 -16.90
N LYS A 135 -19.14 -6.37 -17.42
CA LYS A 135 -17.96 -6.72 -16.59
C LYS A 135 -17.07 -5.52 -16.29
N GLY A 136 -17.06 -4.52 -17.19
CA GLY A 136 -16.25 -3.32 -17.06
C GLY A 136 -16.72 -2.37 -15.95
N GLU A 137 -18.01 -2.38 -15.61
CA GLU A 137 -18.57 -1.44 -14.63
C GLU A 137 -18.16 -1.73 -13.18
N GLY A 138 -18.01 -3.00 -12.81
CA GLY A 138 -17.54 -3.40 -11.48
C GLY A 138 -16.07 -3.05 -11.24
N GLU A 139 -15.20 -3.32 -12.23
CA GLU A 139 -13.77 -3.00 -12.15
C GLU A 139 -13.52 -1.49 -12.24
N ALA A 140 -14.20 -0.78 -13.16
CA ALA A 140 -14.07 0.67 -13.30
C ALA A 140 -14.52 1.42 -12.04
N LYS A 141 -15.60 0.98 -11.39
CA LYS A 141 -16.08 1.58 -10.14
C LYS A 141 -15.10 1.36 -8.99
N ALA A 142 -14.51 0.17 -8.86
CA ALA A 142 -13.49 -0.12 -7.85
C ALA A 142 -12.19 0.70 -8.05
N VAL A 143 -11.76 0.91 -9.31
CA VAL A 143 -10.60 1.76 -9.63
C VAL A 143 -10.88 3.24 -9.34
N VAL A 144 -12.11 3.71 -9.61
CA VAL A 144 -12.53 5.10 -9.35
C VAL A 144 -12.71 5.36 -7.85
N ASP A 145 -13.24 4.41 -7.09
CA ASP A 145 -13.42 4.53 -5.64
C ASP A 145 -12.08 4.44 -4.87
N GLY A 146 -11.08 3.71 -5.40
CA GLY A 146 -9.73 3.64 -4.85
C GLY A 146 -8.85 4.87 -5.11
N ALA A 147 -9.14 5.63 -6.18
CA ALA A 147 -8.42 6.85 -6.54
C ALA A 147 -9.00 8.09 -5.83
N LYS A 148 -9.03 8.09 -4.48
CA LYS A 148 -9.43 9.30 -3.73
C LYS A 148 -8.22 10.25 -3.64
N PRO A 149 -8.25 11.40 -4.32
CA PRO A 149 -7.16 12.34 -4.21
C PRO A 149 -7.10 12.90 -2.78
N TRP A 150 -5.93 13.36 -2.34
CA TRP A 150 -5.82 14.08 -1.06
C TRP A 150 -6.81 15.25 -1.03
N PRO A 151 -7.50 15.51 0.09
CA PRO A 151 -8.45 16.61 0.17
C PRO A 151 -7.72 17.96 0.02
N LEU A 152 -8.38 18.94 -0.61
CA LEU A 152 -7.79 20.26 -0.89
C LEU A 152 -7.22 20.94 0.37
N PRO A 153 -7.88 20.92 1.54
CA PRO A 153 -7.31 21.49 2.76
C PRO A 153 -5.98 20.86 3.17
N ALA A 154 -5.82 19.53 3.02
CA ALA A 154 -4.57 18.85 3.34
C ALA A 154 -3.45 19.26 2.38
N ARG A 155 -3.75 19.38 1.08
CA ARG A 155 -2.82 19.86 0.05
C ARG A 155 -2.37 21.29 0.31
N LEU A 156 -3.31 22.17 0.66
CA LEU A 156 -3.01 23.56 1.05
C LEU A 156 -2.15 23.60 2.30
N LEU A 157 -2.49 22.82 3.32
CA LEU A 157 -1.72 22.75 4.57
C LEU A 157 -0.27 22.31 4.31
N ILE A 158 -0.05 21.24 3.53
CA ILE A 158 1.30 20.78 3.18
C ILE A 158 2.07 21.87 2.42
N SER A 159 1.42 22.52 1.47
CA SER A 159 2.03 23.60 0.68
C SER A 159 2.45 24.78 1.57
N LEU A 160 1.60 25.17 2.51
CA LEU A 160 1.88 26.23 3.49
C LEU A 160 3.00 25.83 4.45
N LEU A 161 3.02 24.59 4.95
CA LEU A 161 4.10 24.07 5.79
C LEU A 161 5.43 24.10 5.05
N ALA A 162 5.46 23.70 3.78
CA ALA A 162 6.67 23.75 2.96
C ALA A 162 7.18 25.19 2.78
N LEU A 163 6.27 26.16 2.54
CA LEU A 163 6.62 27.58 2.46
C LEU A 163 7.14 28.14 3.80
N MET A 164 6.56 27.74 4.93
CA MET A 164 7.04 28.14 6.25
C MET A 164 8.45 27.62 6.53
N VAL A 165 8.74 26.36 6.16
CA VAL A 165 10.09 25.79 6.25
C VAL A 165 11.07 26.58 5.37
N ALA A 166 10.69 26.87 4.12
CA ALA A 166 11.53 27.65 3.21
C ALA A 166 11.81 29.06 3.73
N GLY A 167 10.79 29.76 4.25
CA GLY A 167 10.93 31.08 4.87
C GLY A 167 11.85 31.04 6.10
N SER A 168 11.72 30.02 6.95
CA SER A 168 12.56 29.84 8.14
C SER A 168 14.03 29.62 7.78
N VAL A 169 14.32 28.79 6.77
CA VAL A 169 15.69 28.57 6.27
C VAL A 169 16.26 29.84 5.62
N ALA A 170 15.46 30.57 4.86
CA ALA A 170 15.89 31.82 4.24
C ALA A 170 16.21 32.89 5.30
N ALA A 171 15.34 33.04 6.31
CA ALA A 171 15.53 33.95 7.43
C ALA A 171 16.77 33.58 8.26
N SER A 172 17.03 32.28 8.47
CA SER A 172 18.20 31.84 9.23
C SER A 172 19.53 32.27 8.58
N ARG A 173 19.57 32.40 7.24
CA ARG A 173 20.77 32.87 6.53
C ARG A 173 21.07 34.34 6.77
N ILE A 174 20.03 35.15 7.00
CA ILE A 174 20.16 36.56 7.35
C ILE A 174 20.52 36.68 8.82
N TYR A 175 19.82 35.95 9.69
CA TYR A 175 20.02 35.98 11.14
C TYR A 175 21.46 35.60 11.53
N LEU A 176 21.98 34.52 10.95
CA LEU A 176 23.36 34.07 11.18
C LEU A 176 24.40 34.93 10.47
N GLY A 177 24.02 35.94 9.69
CA GLY A 177 24.96 36.84 9.01
C GLY A 177 25.61 36.30 7.72
N TYR A 178 25.28 35.09 7.28
CA TYR A 178 25.91 34.52 6.08
C TYR A 178 25.53 35.23 4.78
N HIS A 179 24.38 35.90 4.73
CA HIS A 179 23.86 36.56 3.54
C HIS A 179 23.11 37.86 3.86
N THR A 180 23.13 38.81 2.93
CA THR A 180 22.27 40.00 3.01
C THR A 180 20.83 39.67 2.60
N PRO A 181 19.82 40.48 2.99
CA PRO A 181 18.45 40.31 2.51
C PRO A 181 18.35 40.31 0.99
N ARG A 182 19.15 41.13 0.29
CA ARG A 182 19.18 41.19 -1.18
C ARG A 182 19.66 39.88 -1.81
N GLN A 183 20.71 39.27 -1.25
CA GLN A 183 21.23 37.98 -1.71
C GLN A 183 20.23 36.84 -1.49
N VAL A 184 19.49 36.89 -0.37
CA VAL A 184 18.42 35.94 -0.07
C VAL A 184 17.24 36.12 -1.02
N LEU A 185 16.74 37.35 -1.23
CA LEU A 185 15.67 37.63 -2.19
C LEU A 185 16.03 37.19 -3.61
N ALA A 186 17.26 37.45 -4.06
CA ALA A 186 17.73 36.99 -5.37
C ALA A 186 17.75 35.46 -5.46
N GLY A 187 18.14 34.77 -4.39
CA GLY A 187 18.05 33.31 -4.30
C GLY A 187 16.62 32.80 -4.37
N LEU A 188 15.70 33.38 -3.59
CA LEU A 188 14.28 33.03 -3.61
C LEU A 188 13.67 33.22 -5.01
N LEU A 189 13.97 34.34 -5.67
CA LEU A 189 13.50 34.63 -7.03
C LEU A 189 14.07 33.63 -8.05
N ALA A 190 15.38 33.38 -8.02
CA ALA A 190 16.01 32.41 -8.92
C ALA A 190 15.42 31.00 -8.71
N GLY A 191 15.23 30.58 -7.45
CA GLY A 191 14.62 29.29 -7.11
C GLY A 191 13.17 29.17 -7.60
N THR A 192 12.40 30.24 -7.47
CA THR A 192 11.02 30.33 -7.99
C THR A 192 11.00 30.18 -9.52
N ILE A 193 11.85 30.91 -10.24
CA ILE A 193 11.95 30.81 -11.70
C ILE A 193 12.35 29.39 -12.12
N CYS A 194 13.35 28.80 -11.46
CA CYS A 194 13.77 27.43 -11.73
C CYS A 194 12.64 26.43 -11.48
N ALA A 195 11.88 26.56 -10.38
CA ALA A 195 10.78 25.64 -10.07
C ALA A 195 9.63 25.75 -11.07
N VAL A 196 9.20 26.97 -11.42
CA VAL A 196 8.16 27.17 -12.44
C VAL A 196 8.63 26.65 -13.80
N GLY A 197 9.85 26.99 -14.22
CA GLY A 197 10.42 26.53 -15.49
C GLY A 197 10.53 25.00 -15.56
N TRP A 198 11.01 24.37 -14.49
CA TRP A 198 11.10 22.91 -14.40
C TRP A 198 9.72 22.24 -14.36
N PHE A 199 8.76 22.82 -13.64
CA PHE A 199 7.39 22.32 -13.61
C PHE A 199 6.74 22.38 -15.00
N VAL A 200 6.92 23.48 -15.73
CA VAL A 200 6.43 23.60 -17.12
C VAL A 200 7.12 22.59 -18.02
N LEU A 201 8.45 22.49 -17.97
CA LEU A 201 9.23 21.55 -18.77
C LEU A 201 8.76 20.10 -18.57
N THR A 202 8.63 19.67 -17.31
CA THR A 202 8.14 18.32 -16.96
C THR A 202 6.68 18.11 -17.34
N SER A 203 5.84 19.14 -17.25
CA SER A 203 4.44 19.06 -17.72
C SER A 203 4.35 18.89 -19.23
N VAL A 204 5.19 19.59 -20.00
CA VAL A 204 5.29 19.44 -21.46
C VAL A 204 5.80 18.05 -21.81
N ALA A 205 6.88 17.59 -21.18
CA ALA A 205 7.42 16.24 -21.38
C ALA A 205 6.36 15.15 -21.12
N ARG A 206 5.55 15.30 -20.07
CA ARG A 206 4.41 14.42 -19.79
C ARG A 206 3.34 14.50 -20.88
N SER A 207 3.00 15.71 -21.35
CA SER A 207 1.96 15.89 -22.38
C SER A 207 2.33 15.29 -23.74
N TRP A 208 3.63 15.22 -24.05
CA TRP A 208 4.15 14.59 -25.27
C TRP A 208 4.37 13.08 -25.13
N GLY A 209 4.08 12.50 -23.95
CA GLY A 209 4.31 11.07 -23.69
C GLY A 209 5.79 10.71 -23.53
N LEU A 210 6.70 11.68 -23.33
CA LEU A 210 8.12 11.40 -23.13
C LEU A 210 8.36 10.58 -21.86
N ILE A 211 7.57 10.84 -20.81
CA ILE A 211 7.64 10.08 -19.55
C ILE A 211 7.15 8.64 -19.74
N ASP A 212 6.05 8.45 -20.46
CA ASP A 212 5.54 7.11 -20.79
C ASP A 212 6.56 6.33 -21.62
N TRP A 213 7.16 6.97 -22.62
CA TRP A 213 8.25 6.40 -23.41
C TRP A 213 9.46 6.04 -22.54
N LEU A 214 9.91 6.93 -21.65
CA LEU A 214 11.02 6.69 -20.73
C LEU A 214 10.77 5.44 -19.87
N LEU A 215 9.53 5.25 -19.40
CA LEU A 215 9.11 4.09 -18.61
C LEU A 215 9.07 2.77 -19.41
N THR A 216 9.05 2.82 -20.75
CA THR A 216 9.15 1.61 -21.59
C THR A 216 10.57 1.08 -21.71
N LEU A 217 11.59 1.89 -21.39
CA LEU A 217 12.99 1.48 -21.52
C LEU A 217 13.31 0.28 -20.61
N PRO A 218 14.16 -0.66 -21.05
CA PRO A 218 14.52 -1.84 -20.26
C PRO A 218 15.07 -1.48 -18.88
N LEU A 219 15.91 -0.45 -18.80
CA LEU A 219 16.50 -0.01 -17.54
C LEU A 219 15.44 0.52 -16.55
N ALA A 220 14.46 1.30 -17.04
CA ALA A 220 13.37 1.80 -16.22
C ALA A 220 12.52 0.66 -15.64
N ARG A 221 12.27 -0.38 -16.45
CA ARG A 221 11.58 -1.60 -16.01
C ARG A 221 12.40 -2.43 -15.03
N MET A 222 13.70 -2.58 -15.26
CA MET A 222 14.61 -3.31 -14.36
C MET A 222 14.63 -2.71 -12.96
N VAL A 223 14.58 -1.38 -12.85
CA VAL A 223 14.55 -0.69 -11.56
C VAL A 223 13.13 -0.45 -11.03
N LEU A 224 12.11 -0.98 -11.71
CA LEU A 224 10.69 -0.87 -11.31
C LEU A 224 10.24 0.59 -11.16
N LEU A 225 10.73 1.47 -12.04
CA LEU A 225 10.35 2.87 -12.07
C LEU A 225 8.88 2.98 -12.51
N ARG A 226 8.11 3.82 -11.84
CA ARG A 226 6.66 3.93 -12.03
C ARG A 226 6.17 5.35 -11.78
N ASP A 227 4.94 5.64 -12.20
CA ASP A 227 4.36 6.99 -12.12
C ASP A 227 2.94 6.92 -11.55
N LEU A 228 2.82 6.48 -10.30
CA LEU A 228 1.53 6.34 -9.62
C LEU A 228 1.22 7.53 -8.72
N ILE A 229 2.23 8.16 -8.13
CA ILE A 229 2.02 9.21 -7.11
C ILE A 229 1.25 10.44 -7.63
N VAL A 230 1.17 10.61 -8.96
CA VAL A 230 0.39 11.68 -9.61
C VAL A 230 -1.12 11.43 -9.53
N ASP A 231 -1.51 10.17 -9.68
CA ASP A 231 -2.91 9.75 -9.83
C ASP A 231 -3.48 9.12 -8.55
N GLU A 232 -2.62 8.47 -7.76
CA GLU A 232 -3.00 7.70 -6.56
C GLU A 232 -2.31 8.22 -5.30
N ASP A 233 -2.99 8.07 -4.16
CA ASP A 233 -2.37 8.18 -2.85
C ASP A 233 -1.73 6.83 -2.46
N PRO A 234 -0.39 6.74 -2.33
CA PRO A 234 0.29 5.49 -2.00
C PRO A 234 -0.16 4.88 -0.66
N CYS A 235 -0.44 5.72 0.35
CA CYS A 235 -0.86 5.26 1.67
C CYS A 235 -2.27 4.68 1.62
N TRP A 236 -3.18 5.37 0.93
CA TRP A 236 -4.55 4.92 0.76
C TRP A 236 -4.64 3.65 -0.09
N ALA A 237 -3.97 3.61 -1.25
CA ALA A 237 -3.95 2.44 -2.12
C ALA A 237 -3.34 1.21 -1.41
N GLY A 238 -2.34 1.43 -0.56
CA GLY A 238 -1.78 0.40 0.32
C GLY A 238 -2.80 -0.13 1.34
N TRP A 239 -3.50 0.77 2.03
CA TRP A 239 -4.54 0.45 3.00
C TRP A 239 -5.70 -0.33 2.39
N GLU A 240 -6.20 0.12 1.24
CA GLU A 240 -7.33 -0.52 0.56
C GLU A 240 -7.00 -1.94 0.11
N ARG A 241 -5.81 -2.16 -0.48
CA ARG A 241 -5.35 -3.51 -0.83
C ARG A 241 -5.23 -4.42 0.39
N TRP A 242 -4.84 -3.87 1.54
CA TRP A 242 -4.76 -4.62 2.79
C TRP A 242 -6.15 -4.98 3.33
N GLU A 243 -7.09 -4.04 3.35
CA GLU A 243 -8.50 -4.26 3.72
C GLU A 243 -9.18 -5.28 2.80
N TRP A 244 -8.99 -5.16 1.49
CA TRP A 244 -9.56 -6.07 0.49
C TRP A 244 -9.10 -7.51 0.74
N ARG A 245 -7.82 -7.73 1.04
CA ARG A 245 -7.29 -9.06 1.36
C ARG A 245 -7.97 -9.68 2.58
N LYS A 246 -8.29 -8.88 3.61
CA LYS A 246 -9.02 -9.37 4.79
C LYS A 246 -10.44 -9.79 4.43
N ARG A 247 -11.15 -8.95 3.68
CA ARG A 247 -12.55 -9.20 3.28
C ARG A 247 -12.68 -10.39 2.34
N ASP A 248 -11.81 -10.51 1.34
CA ASP A 248 -11.80 -11.64 0.41
C ASP A 248 -11.45 -12.95 1.13
N GLY A 249 -10.47 -12.91 2.04
CA GLY A 249 -10.16 -14.03 2.93
C GLY A 249 -11.38 -14.46 3.74
N GLY A 250 -12.11 -13.53 4.36
CA GLY A 250 -13.33 -13.84 5.11
C GLY A 250 -14.47 -14.38 4.24
N ARG A 251 -14.65 -13.82 3.03
CA ARG A 251 -15.71 -14.24 2.09
C ARG A 251 -15.47 -15.66 1.55
N LYS A 252 -14.22 -16.02 1.24
CA LYS A 252 -13.85 -17.38 0.82
C LYS A 252 -14.14 -18.41 1.91
N VAL A 253 -13.85 -18.09 3.17
CA VAL A 253 -14.13 -18.95 4.31
C VAL A 253 -15.64 -19.12 4.52
N ALA A 254 -16.41 -18.02 4.54
CA ALA A 254 -17.87 -18.07 4.68
C ALA A 254 -18.56 -18.85 3.54
N GLY A 255 -18.10 -18.67 2.30
CA GLY A 255 -18.57 -19.43 1.14
C GLY A 255 -18.19 -20.91 1.19
N SER A 256 -17.13 -21.27 1.89
CA SER A 256 -16.74 -22.68 2.11
C SER A 256 -17.57 -23.34 3.21
N LEU A 257 -17.89 -22.59 4.28
CA LEU A 257 -18.73 -23.03 5.38
C LEU A 257 -20.18 -23.30 4.96
N THR A 258 -20.76 -22.39 4.18
CA THR A 258 -22.11 -22.55 3.63
C THR A 258 -22.24 -23.81 2.76
N ARG A 259 -21.26 -24.07 1.89
CA ARG A 259 -21.20 -25.30 1.08
C ARG A 259 -21.02 -26.56 1.93
N ALA A 260 -20.20 -26.50 2.99
CA ALA A 260 -20.04 -27.62 3.91
C ALA A 260 -21.34 -27.91 4.69
N ALA A 261 -22.03 -26.88 5.17
CA ALA A 261 -23.32 -27.01 5.86
C ALA A 261 -24.41 -27.60 4.96
N GLU A 262 -24.42 -27.26 3.66
CA GLU A 262 -25.33 -27.83 2.69
C GLU A 262 -25.06 -29.32 2.45
N LYS A 263 -23.79 -29.73 2.29
CA LYS A 263 -23.40 -31.14 2.22
C LYS A 263 -23.82 -31.92 3.47
N MET A 264 -23.62 -31.36 4.66
CA MET A 264 -24.05 -32.01 5.91
C MET A 264 -25.57 -32.25 5.97
N LYS A 265 -26.39 -31.34 5.44
CA LYS A 265 -27.85 -31.55 5.37
C LYS A 265 -28.20 -32.73 4.45
N ILE A 266 -27.52 -32.84 3.30
CA ILE A 266 -27.72 -33.94 2.35
C ILE A 266 -27.29 -35.27 2.98
N ALA A 267 -26.09 -35.33 3.56
CA ALA A 267 -25.57 -36.52 4.25
C ALA A 267 -26.51 -37.00 5.37
N ARG A 268 -27.04 -36.09 6.19
CA ARG A 268 -28.01 -36.41 7.24
C ARG A 268 -29.32 -36.97 6.68
N GLY A 269 -29.80 -36.43 5.56
CA GLY A 269 -30.96 -36.95 4.84
C GLY A 269 -30.74 -38.36 4.31
N LEU A 270 -29.57 -38.63 3.72
CA LEU A 270 -29.18 -39.94 3.24
C LEU A 270 -29.05 -40.97 4.38
N MET A 271 -28.50 -40.58 5.54
CA MET A 271 -28.43 -41.45 6.72
C MET A 271 -29.82 -41.88 7.20
N LYS A 272 -30.79 -40.96 7.21
CA LYS A 272 -32.16 -41.28 7.61
C LYS A 272 -32.77 -42.34 6.69
N LEU A 273 -32.63 -42.15 5.37
CA LEU A 273 -33.13 -43.10 4.36
C LEU A 273 -32.42 -44.46 4.46
N ALA A 274 -31.10 -44.47 4.68
CA ALA A 274 -30.34 -45.70 4.81
C ALA A 274 -30.72 -46.48 6.09
N GLY A 275 -30.94 -45.78 7.21
CA GLY A 275 -31.45 -46.37 8.44
C GLY A 275 -32.83 -47.01 8.28
N GLU A 276 -33.76 -46.34 7.57
CA GLU A 276 -35.08 -46.88 7.24
C GLU A 276 -34.97 -48.15 6.37
N SER A 277 -34.07 -48.17 5.38
CA SER A 277 -33.84 -49.35 4.52
C SER A 277 -33.26 -50.55 5.27
N LEU A 278 -32.36 -50.32 6.24
CA LEU A 278 -31.79 -51.37 7.10
C LEU A 278 -32.83 -52.01 8.01
N VAL A 279 -33.75 -51.20 8.57
CA VAL A 279 -34.86 -51.70 9.38
C VAL A 279 -35.78 -52.57 8.54
N ALA A 280 -36.09 -52.16 7.31
CA ALA A 280 -36.88 -52.95 6.37
C ALA A 280 -36.19 -54.26 5.95
N ALA A 281 -34.87 -54.25 5.72
CA ALA A 281 -34.09 -55.45 5.40
C ALA A 281 -34.04 -56.44 6.58
N ARG A 282 -34.01 -55.95 7.83
CA ARG A 282 -34.07 -56.78 9.04
C ARG A 282 -35.39 -57.55 9.15
N GLU A 283 -36.51 -56.96 8.77
CA GLU A 283 -37.82 -57.64 8.79
C GLU A 283 -37.88 -58.79 7.76
N ARG A 284 -37.15 -58.69 6.64
CA ARG A 284 -37.03 -59.75 5.63
C ARG A 284 -36.07 -60.88 6.03
N ARG A 285 -35.20 -60.64 7.02
CA ARG A 285 -34.17 -61.57 7.54
C ARG A 285 -34.72 -62.85 8.16
N VAL A 286 -36.03 -62.92 8.44
CA VAL A 286 -36.68 -64.13 8.99
C VAL A 286 -36.66 -65.30 7.98
N LYS A 287 -36.33 -65.07 6.69
CA LYS A 287 -36.32 -66.11 5.64
C LYS A 287 -34.96 -66.50 5.05
N ALA A 288 -33.86 -65.80 5.33
CA ALA A 288 -32.56 -66.02 4.70
C ALA A 288 -31.44 -66.16 5.75
N GLY A 289 -30.71 -67.27 5.73
CA GLY A 289 -29.83 -67.74 6.83
C GLY A 289 -28.64 -66.85 7.26
N ASN A 290 -27.77 -67.42 8.11
CA ASN A 290 -26.75 -66.70 8.91
C ASN A 290 -25.81 -65.76 8.15
N THR A 291 -25.39 -66.09 6.93
CA THR A 291 -24.40 -65.30 6.15
C THR A 291 -24.92 -63.92 5.75
N VAL A 292 -26.21 -63.83 5.39
CA VAL A 292 -26.90 -62.55 5.14
C VAL A 292 -27.03 -61.73 6.43
N GLY A 293 -27.12 -62.43 7.57
CA GLY A 293 -27.06 -61.84 8.89
C GLY A 293 -25.76 -61.08 9.15
N GLU A 294 -24.62 -61.68 8.84
CA GLU A 294 -23.32 -61.07 9.09
C GLU A 294 -23.10 -59.81 8.24
N VAL A 295 -23.37 -59.87 6.92
CA VAL A 295 -23.18 -58.74 6.00
C VAL A 295 -24.04 -57.53 6.38
N VAL A 296 -25.30 -57.75 6.80
CA VAL A 296 -26.18 -56.65 7.22
C VAL A 296 -25.76 -56.08 8.59
N ASN A 297 -25.19 -56.88 9.48
CA ASN A 297 -24.64 -56.36 10.74
C ASN A 297 -23.38 -55.52 10.48
N GLU A 298 -22.52 -55.94 9.56
CA GLU A 298 -21.33 -55.19 9.17
C GLU A 298 -21.69 -53.85 8.51
N ALA A 299 -22.63 -53.84 7.56
CA ALA A 299 -23.17 -52.62 6.95
C ALA A 299 -23.78 -51.66 7.99
N ARG A 300 -24.43 -52.20 9.02
CA ARG A 300 -24.98 -51.40 10.13
C ARG A 300 -23.88 -50.74 10.97
N GLU A 301 -22.84 -51.48 11.33
CA GLU A 301 -21.71 -50.92 12.08
C GLU A 301 -20.98 -49.85 11.25
N MET A 302 -20.76 -50.08 9.95
CA MET A 302 -20.19 -49.05 9.07
C MET A 302 -21.02 -47.76 9.02
N MET A 303 -22.35 -47.88 8.94
CA MET A 303 -23.23 -46.71 8.99
C MET A 303 -23.20 -46.01 10.34
N LYS A 304 -23.09 -46.76 11.45
CA LYS A 304 -22.96 -46.17 12.78
C LYS A 304 -21.65 -45.39 12.90
N THR A 305 -20.53 -45.96 12.45
CA THR A 305 -19.23 -45.28 12.44
C THR A 305 -19.24 -44.04 11.55
N ALA A 306 -19.89 -44.09 10.39
CA ALA A 306 -20.07 -42.91 9.53
C ALA A 306 -20.90 -41.82 10.21
N GLY A 307 -21.94 -42.20 10.97
CA GLY A 307 -22.75 -41.27 11.76
C GLY A 307 -21.94 -40.55 12.84
N GLU A 308 -21.10 -41.28 13.58
CA GLU A 308 -20.20 -40.71 14.59
C GLU A 308 -19.15 -39.77 13.96
N MET A 309 -18.62 -40.10 12.78
CA MET A 309 -17.71 -39.21 12.04
C MET A 309 -18.39 -37.90 11.61
N ILE A 310 -19.65 -37.94 11.19
CA ILE A 310 -20.42 -36.75 10.79
C ILE A 310 -20.71 -35.85 12.00
N GLU A 311 -21.00 -36.44 13.16
CA GLU A 311 -21.23 -35.70 14.40
C GLU A 311 -19.94 -34.97 14.84
N MET A 312 -18.81 -35.70 14.88
CA MET A 312 -17.51 -35.13 15.24
C MET A 312 -17.07 -34.03 14.27
N ALA A 313 -17.32 -34.20 12.97
CA ALA A 313 -17.07 -33.17 11.97
C ALA A 313 -17.92 -31.90 12.20
N GLY A 314 -19.17 -32.06 12.61
CA GLY A 314 -20.07 -30.96 12.94
C GLY A 314 -19.57 -30.13 14.13
N GLU A 315 -19.09 -30.79 15.18
CA GLU A 315 -18.46 -30.11 16.33
C GLU A 315 -17.19 -29.37 15.91
N MET A 316 -16.32 -30.00 15.12
CA MET A 316 -15.07 -29.40 14.65
C MET A 316 -15.29 -28.14 13.80
N ILE A 317 -16.31 -28.15 12.94
CA ILE A 317 -16.69 -26.98 12.14
C ILE A 317 -17.20 -25.86 13.04
N LYS A 318 -18.07 -26.17 14.01
CA LYS A 318 -18.60 -25.18 14.96
C LYS A 318 -17.47 -24.55 15.80
N THR A 319 -16.55 -25.37 16.32
CA THR A 319 -15.38 -24.86 17.05
C THR A 319 -14.49 -24.01 16.16
N GLY A 320 -14.30 -24.38 14.89
CA GLY A 320 -13.56 -23.56 13.93
C GLY A 320 -14.21 -22.19 13.67
N GLU A 321 -15.54 -22.13 13.58
CA GLU A 321 -16.30 -20.87 13.45
C GLU A 321 -16.14 -19.97 14.69
N GLU A 322 -16.27 -20.53 15.89
CA GLU A 322 -16.04 -19.81 17.15
C GLU A 322 -14.58 -19.32 17.27
N THR A 323 -13.62 -20.15 16.86
CA THR A 323 -12.19 -19.82 16.85
C THR A 323 -11.89 -18.68 15.87
N ILE A 324 -12.53 -18.66 14.70
CA ILE A 324 -12.44 -17.53 13.74
C ILE A 324 -13.04 -16.26 14.34
N SER A 325 -14.16 -16.36 15.05
CA SER A 325 -14.80 -15.19 15.69
C SER A 325 -13.95 -14.57 16.80
N THR A 326 -13.04 -15.35 17.40
CA THR A 326 -12.19 -14.95 18.53
C THR A 326 -10.98 -14.08 18.10
N GLY A 327 -10.63 -14.04 16.81
CA GLY A 327 -9.72 -13.02 16.26
C GLY A 327 -8.70 -13.48 15.22
N GLU A 328 -7.97 -12.53 14.63
CA GLU A 328 -7.10 -12.75 13.46
C GLU A 328 -5.97 -13.77 13.70
N LYS A 329 -5.40 -13.84 14.90
CA LYS A 329 -4.30 -14.77 15.20
C LYS A 329 -4.74 -16.23 15.25
N MET A 330 -6.00 -16.49 15.58
CA MET A 330 -6.56 -17.85 15.67
C MET A 330 -7.29 -18.27 14.39
N ARG A 331 -7.45 -17.34 13.43
CA ARG A 331 -8.07 -17.60 12.13
C ARG A 331 -7.45 -18.76 11.34
N PRO A 332 -6.11 -18.93 11.26
CA PRO A 332 -5.52 -20.05 10.53
C PRO A 332 -5.92 -21.39 11.16
N THR A 333 -5.90 -21.45 12.49
CA THR A 333 -6.32 -22.64 13.25
C THR A 333 -7.79 -22.97 13.03
N GLY A 334 -8.67 -21.96 13.07
CA GLY A 334 -10.08 -22.17 12.79
C GLY A 334 -10.35 -22.63 11.35
N GLU A 335 -9.59 -22.11 10.37
CA GLU A 335 -9.66 -22.55 8.96
C GLU A 335 -9.22 -24.02 8.80
N GLU A 336 -8.15 -24.44 9.47
CA GLU A 336 -7.69 -25.84 9.49
C GLU A 336 -8.71 -26.77 10.14
N MET A 337 -9.29 -26.39 11.28
CA MET A 337 -10.33 -27.20 11.95
C MET A 337 -11.55 -27.41 11.04
N ILE A 338 -11.99 -26.37 10.33
CA ILE A 338 -13.08 -26.49 9.36
C ILE A 338 -12.69 -27.40 8.19
N GLN A 339 -11.44 -27.35 7.72
CA GLN A 339 -10.98 -28.20 6.63
C GLN A 339 -10.95 -29.68 7.04
N VAL A 340 -10.43 -30.00 8.23
CA VAL A 340 -10.43 -31.37 8.75
C VAL A 340 -11.87 -31.88 8.92
N GLY A 341 -12.78 -31.05 9.43
CA GLY A 341 -14.20 -31.40 9.50
C GLY A 341 -14.81 -31.72 8.13
N ARG A 342 -14.44 -30.98 7.07
CA ARG A 342 -14.87 -31.30 5.70
C ARG A 342 -14.33 -32.63 5.19
N ASP A 343 -13.05 -32.92 5.45
CA ASP A 343 -12.43 -34.15 4.98
C ASP A 343 -13.05 -35.37 5.67
N MET A 344 -13.35 -35.26 6.97
CA MET A 344 -14.09 -36.28 7.73
C MET A 344 -15.50 -36.55 7.16
N ILE A 345 -16.20 -35.51 6.71
CA ILE A 345 -17.51 -35.68 6.05
C ILE A 345 -17.35 -36.45 4.74
N GLY A 346 -16.34 -36.11 3.92
CA GLY A 346 -16.06 -36.83 2.68
C GLY A 346 -15.77 -38.32 2.91
N THR A 347 -14.96 -38.64 3.92
CA THR A 347 -14.70 -40.03 4.32
C THR A 347 -15.97 -40.74 4.80
N ALA A 348 -16.82 -40.08 5.59
CA ALA A 348 -18.07 -40.66 6.04
C ALA A 348 -19.03 -40.95 4.88
N GLU A 349 -19.10 -40.07 3.88
CA GLU A 349 -19.90 -40.25 2.66
C GLU A 349 -19.44 -41.51 1.87
N GLU A 350 -18.14 -41.69 1.70
CA GLU A 350 -17.59 -42.89 1.04
C GLU A 350 -17.92 -44.18 1.78
N VAL A 351 -17.75 -44.20 3.11
CA VAL A 351 -18.10 -45.35 3.96
C VAL A 351 -19.58 -45.69 3.87
N MET A 352 -20.46 -44.68 3.81
CA MET A 352 -21.89 -44.89 3.66
C MET A 352 -22.26 -45.48 2.29
N GLU A 353 -21.62 -45.05 1.20
CA GLU A 353 -21.88 -45.61 -0.12
C GLU A 353 -21.45 -47.08 -0.20
N ILE A 354 -20.34 -47.45 0.44
CA ILE A 354 -19.92 -48.86 0.57
C ILE A 354 -20.98 -49.67 1.32
N ALA A 355 -21.46 -49.17 2.47
CA ALA A 355 -22.47 -49.84 3.27
C ALA A 355 -23.80 -50.03 2.50
N LYS A 356 -24.24 -49.01 1.73
CA LYS A 356 -25.41 -49.12 0.85
C LYS A 356 -25.22 -50.17 -0.25
N GLY A 357 -24.03 -50.22 -0.86
CA GLY A 357 -23.69 -51.23 -1.86
C GLY A 357 -23.78 -52.65 -1.31
N MET A 358 -23.33 -52.87 -0.08
CA MET A 358 -23.43 -54.17 0.61
C MET A 358 -24.90 -54.56 0.87
N ILE A 359 -25.73 -53.61 1.31
CA ILE A 359 -27.17 -53.86 1.53
C ILE A 359 -27.88 -54.18 0.23
N LYS A 360 -27.59 -53.45 -0.84
CA LYS A 360 -28.17 -53.73 -2.16
C LYS A 360 -27.82 -55.13 -2.65
N THR A 361 -26.57 -55.54 -2.46
CA THR A 361 -26.10 -56.90 -2.82
C THR A 361 -26.86 -57.98 -2.02
N VAL A 362 -27.12 -57.73 -0.74
CA VAL A 362 -27.94 -58.62 0.10
C VAL A 362 -29.39 -58.68 -0.37
N ASP A 363 -30.01 -57.54 -0.70
CA ASP A 363 -31.39 -57.50 -1.19
C ASP A 363 -31.53 -58.27 -2.52
N GLU A 364 -30.53 -58.18 -3.42
CA GLU A 364 -30.49 -58.95 -4.67
C GLU A 364 -30.33 -60.47 -4.45
N GLN A 365 -29.60 -60.88 -3.41
CA GLN A 365 -29.43 -62.31 -3.07
C GLN A 365 -30.63 -62.92 -2.33
N THR A 366 -31.41 -62.11 -1.60
CA THR A 366 -32.59 -62.57 -0.85
C THR A 366 -33.89 -62.48 -1.65
N SER A 367 -33.87 -61.81 -2.81
CA SER A 367 -34.99 -61.70 -3.75
C SER A 367 -35.07 -62.84 -4.77
N LYS A 368 -34.08 -63.74 -4.84
CA LYS A 368 -34.12 -64.99 -5.62
C LYS A 368 -34.56 -66.13 -4.72
#